data_AF-A0A9P7NFE1-F1
#
_entry.id   AF-A0A9P7NFE1-F1
#
_cell.length_a   1.000
_cell.length_b   1.000
_cell.length_c   1.000
_cell.angle_alpha   90.00
_cell.angle_beta   90.00
_cell.angle_gamma   90.00
#
_symmetry.space_group_name_H-M   'P 1'
#
loop_
_entity.id
_entity.type
_entity.pdbx_description
1 polymer ?
#
loop_
_entity_poly.entity_id
_entity_poly.type
_entity_poly.pdbx_seq_one_letter_code
_entity_poly.pdbx_strand_id
1 'polypeptide(L)'
;MPSPPSHDIREASSSTAAEKALSGLRARLRSEDCGPFQEPANPPVGPENHVYAKLQAIFSQNLSGQADSSTNLKFQDLAELFALYGQEIYNLSLKAVQAAHEAISDNISAFHAQAASTSAHTALLYNNISYPLSATLCQSETFPSASLARHVRTLHKRLSVAEAELARLNDEWKRCAAEEAQILSDRAGASAEKEDGGATKKKMEELVARIDDIVQRRTGEIEELNEEYRDLLWAESNRMMQAMMAD
;
A
#
# COMPACT_ATOMS: atom_id res chain seq x y z
N MET A 1 -27.71 48.01 43.96
CA MET A 1 -26.55 47.47 43.23
C MET A 1 -26.71 45.96 43.17
N PRO A 2 -27.32 45.43 42.10
CA PRO A 2 -27.64 44.00 41.98
C PRO A 2 -26.43 43.19 41.47
N SER A 3 -26.27 41.99 42.02
CA SER A 3 -25.26 40.99 41.69
C SER A 3 -25.40 40.43 40.26
N PRO A 4 -24.30 40.09 39.57
CA PRO A 4 -24.38 39.35 38.31
C PRO A 4 -24.51 37.83 38.54
N PRO A 5 -25.13 37.10 37.59
CA PRO A 5 -25.53 35.71 37.77
C PRO A 5 -24.40 34.70 37.49
N SER A 6 -24.46 33.60 38.25
CA SER A 6 -23.68 32.38 38.09
C SER A 6 -23.98 31.71 36.75
N HIS A 7 -22.96 31.53 35.91
CA HIS A 7 -23.05 30.66 34.74
C HIS A 7 -22.45 29.29 35.07
N ASP A 8 -23.34 28.31 35.24
CA ASP A 8 -23.04 26.87 35.16
C ASP A 8 -22.47 26.54 33.77
N ILE A 9 -21.19 26.19 33.69
CA ILE A 9 -20.63 25.56 32.50
C ILE A 9 -20.62 24.05 32.72
N ARG A 10 -21.70 23.47 32.21
CA ARG A 10 -21.96 22.08 31.91
C ARG A 10 -20.71 21.38 31.35
N GLU A 11 -20.20 20.42 32.10
CA GLU A 11 -19.28 19.38 31.64
C GLU A 11 -19.93 18.62 30.48
N ALA A 12 -19.43 18.84 29.27
CA ALA A 12 -19.70 17.96 28.14
C ALA A 12 -18.57 16.92 28.08
N SER A 13 -18.72 15.86 28.88
CA SER A 13 -18.14 14.56 28.53
C SER A 13 -18.74 14.11 27.21
N SER A 14 -17.91 13.90 26.21
CA SER A 14 -18.24 13.07 25.05
C SER A 14 -17.13 12.05 24.87
N SER A 15 -17.41 10.84 25.35
CA SER A 15 -16.65 9.64 25.04
C SER A 15 -17.44 8.86 24.01
N THR A 16 -16.82 8.49 22.90
CA THR A 16 -16.72 7.13 22.35
C THR A 16 -16.57 7.12 20.82
N ALA A 17 -15.55 6.38 20.39
CA ALA A 17 -15.54 5.51 19.20
C ALA A 17 -15.90 6.10 17.83
N ALA A 18 -14.86 6.37 17.03
CA ALA A 18 -14.60 5.57 15.83
C ALA A 18 -13.25 6.00 15.23
N GLU A 19 -12.27 5.11 15.31
CA GLU A 19 -11.11 5.11 14.41
C GLU A 19 -11.62 4.89 12.98
N LYS A 20 -12.07 5.96 12.32
CA LYS A 20 -12.30 5.96 10.89
C LYS A 20 -11.08 6.63 10.27
N ALA A 21 -10.25 5.81 9.63
CA ALA A 21 -9.04 6.18 8.91
C ALA A 21 -9.12 7.60 8.31
N LEU A 22 -8.46 8.57 8.95
CA LEU A 22 -8.25 9.92 8.44
C LEU A 22 -7.19 9.91 7.32
N SER A 23 -7.28 8.95 6.41
CA SER A 23 -6.41 8.75 5.25
C SER A 23 -6.95 9.46 4.00
N GLY A 24 -7.87 10.42 4.16
CA GLY A 24 -8.54 11.08 3.03
C GLY A 24 -7.96 12.45 2.65
N LEU A 25 -7.63 13.30 3.63
CA LEU A 25 -7.31 14.71 3.34
C LEU A 25 -5.81 14.94 3.07
N ARG A 26 -4.95 14.34 3.89
CA ARG A 26 -3.48 14.50 3.79
C ARG A 26 -2.89 13.72 2.62
N ALA A 27 -3.52 12.63 2.21
CA ALA A 27 -3.14 11.85 1.02
C ALA A 27 -3.51 12.60 -0.28
N ARG A 28 -4.66 13.27 -0.31
CA ARG A 28 -5.10 14.07 -1.47
C ARG A 28 -4.29 15.35 -1.68
N LEU A 29 -3.72 15.91 -0.62
CA LEU A 29 -2.83 17.09 -0.72
C LEU A 29 -1.40 16.73 -1.17
N ARG A 30 -1.05 15.44 -1.24
CA ARG A 30 0.30 14.96 -1.64
C ARG A 30 0.33 14.17 -2.93
N SER A 31 -0.80 13.94 -3.60
CA SER A 31 -0.80 13.42 -4.97
C SER A 31 -0.46 14.55 -5.94
N GLU A 32 0.77 15.06 -5.84
CA GLU A 32 1.45 15.73 -6.93
C GLU A 32 1.84 14.66 -7.94
N ASP A 33 0.86 14.25 -8.73
CA ASP A 33 1.07 13.87 -10.13
C ASP A 33 -0.11 14.49 -10.86
N CYS A 34 -0.07 15.83 -10.97
CA CYS A 34 -0.66 16.48 -12.12
C CYS A 34 0.07 15.88 -13.32
N GLY A 35 -0.50 14.81 -13.89
CA GLY A 35 -0.10 14.34 -15.20
C GLY A 35 -0.06 15.54 -16.15
N PRO A 36 0.85 15.53 -17.14
CA PRO A 36 0.98 16.64 -18.06
C PRO A 36 -0.43 16.97 -18.56
N PHE A 37 -0.85 18.22 -18.36
CA PHE A 37 -2.04 18.75 -19.01
C PHE A 37 -1.88 18.36 -20.48
N GLN A 38 -2.71 17.43 -20.94
CA GLN A 38 -2.87 17.21 -22.37
C GLN A 38 -3.47 18.52 -22.85
N GLU A 39 -2.58 19.41 -23.29
CA GLU A 39 -2.89 20.51 -24.16
C GLU A 39 -3.87 19.94 -25.20
N PRO A 40 -5.12 20.43 -25.25
CA PRO A 40 -6.06 19.95 -26.26
C PRO A 40 -5.33 20.16 -27.58
N ALA A 41 -5.05 19.06 -28.28
CA ALA A 41 -4.22 19.06 -29.46
C ALA A 41 -4.71 20.17 -30.38
N ASN A 42 -3.98 21.28 -30.39
CA ASN A 42 -4.24 22.35 -31.34
C ASN A 42 -4.10 21.68 -32.70
N PRO A 43 -5.17 21.58 -33.49
CA PRO A 43 -5.05 21.02 -34.82
C PRO A 43 -3.96 21.84 -35.53
N PRO A 44 -3.03 21.18 -36.24
CA PRO A 44 -1.96 21.90 -36.92
C PRO A 44 -2.61 22.98 -37.76
N VAL A 45 -2.24 24.23 -37.50
CA VAL A 45 -2.64 25.40 -38.27
C VAL A 45 -2.08 25.20 -39.67
N GLY A 46 -2.83 24.46 -40.48
CA GLY A 46 -2.61 24.27 -41.90
C GLY A 46 -3.03 25.55 -42.63
N PRO A 47 -2.46 25.78 -43.83
CA PRO A 47 -2.38 27.10 -44.44
C PRO A 47 -3.76 27.71 -44.62
N GLU A 48 -3.87 29.02 -44.37
CA GLU A 48 -5.10 29.84 -44.43
C GLU A 48 -5.96 29.63 -45.70
N ASN A 49 -5.34 29.07 -46.75
CA ASN A 49 -5.97 28.62 -48.00
C ASN A 49 -7.00 27.49 -47.83
N HIS A 50 -6.99 26.72 -46.73
CA HIS A 50 -7.95 25.62 -46.54
C HIS A 50 -9.38 26.09 -46.26
N VAL A 51 -9.56 27.22 -45.58
CA VAL A 51 -10.91 27.74 -45.28
C VAL A 51 -11.51 28.39 -46.51
N TYR A 52 -10.71 29.18 -47.23
CA TYR A 52 -11.09 29.72 -48.53
C TYR A 52 -11.48 28.62 -49.52
N ALA A 53 -10.63 27.60 -49.69
CA ALA A 53 -10.91 26.49 -50.60
C ALA A 53 -12.15 25.68 -50.19
N LYS A 54 -12.41 25.51 -48.87
CA LYS A 54 -13.63 24.86 -48.38
C LYS A 54 -14.88 25.69 -48.64
N LEU A 55 -14.83 27.00 -48.37
CA LEU A 55 -15.94 27.91 -48.63
C LEU A 55 -16.24 27.96 -50.13
N GLN A 56 -15.20 28.10 -50.96
CA GLN A 56 -15.32 28.08 -52.41
C GLN A 56 -15.91 26.76 -52.91
N ALA A 57 -15.48 25.61 -52.38
CA ALA A 57 -16.05 24.30 -52.74
C ALA A 57 -17.53 24.16 -52.36
N ILE A 58 -17.92 24.64 -51.17
CA ILE A 58 -19.33 24.60 -50.70
C ILE A 58 -20.21 25.50 -51.58
N PHE A 59 -19.77 26.71 -51.89
CA PHE A 59 -20.54 27.62 -52.74
C PHE A 59 -20.60 27.13 -54.19
N SER A 60 -19.52 26.53 -54.70
CA SER A 60 -19.48 25.97 -56.07
C SER A 60 -20.36 24.72 -56.24
N GLN A 61 -20.46 23.86 -55.21
CA GLN A 61 -21.34 22.68 -55.24
C GLN A 61 -22.83 23.04 -55.30
N ASN A 62 -23.22 24.17 -54.71
CA ASN A 62 -24.60 24.65 -54.75
C ASN A 62 -24.99 25.32 -56.09
N LEU A 63 -24.01 25.62 -56.95
CA LEU A 63 -24.20 26.31 -58.23
C LEU A 63 -24.28 25.36 -59.42
N SER A 64 -23.76 24.13 -59.33
CA SER A 64 -23.74 23.17 -60.44
C SER A 64 -25.10 22.59 -60.87
N GLY A 65 -26.21 23.06 -60.29
CA GLY A 65 -27.58 22.60 -60.58
C GLY A 65 -28.40 23.45 -61.56
N GLN A 66 -27.91 24.63 -62.00
CA GLN A 66 -28.67 25.57 -62.84
C GLN A 66 -27.99 25.82 -64.20
N ALA A 67 -28.70 25.54 -65.30
CA ALA A 67 -28.14 25.38 -66.64
C ALA A 67 -28.06 26.65 -67.54
N ASP A 68 -27.98 27.85 -66.97
CA ASP A 68 -27.85 29.10 -67.75
C ASP A 68 -26.44 29.71 -67.62
N SER A 69 -25.70 29.81 -68.73
CA SER A 69 -24.25 30.09 -68.72
C SER A 69 -23.86 31.51 -68.28
N SER A 70 -24.75 32.51 -68.41
CA SER A 70 -24.43 33.91 -68.07
C SER A 70 -24.73 34.28 -66.62
N THR A 71 -25.73 33.65 -66.01
CA THR A 71 -26.05 33.83 -64.58
C THR A 71 -25.02 33.14 -63.70
N ASN A 72 -24.54 31.97 -64.13
CA ASN A 72 -23.49 31.21 -63.44
C ASN A 72 -22.20 32.00 -63.20
N LEU A 73 -21.77 32.85 -64.14
CA LEU A 73 -20.55 33.67 -63.98
C LEU A 73 -20.70 34.71 -62.84
N LYS A 74 -21.84 35.42 -62.77
CA LYS A 74 -22.09 36.40 -61.70
C LYS A 74 -22.22 35.73 -60.32
N PHE A 75 -22.78 34.53 -60.27
CA PHE A 75 -22.85 33.76 -59.04
C PHE A 75 -21.49 33.22 -58.60
N GLN A 76 -20.60 32.94 -59.55
CA GLN A 76 -19.23 32.52 -59.26
C GLN A 76 -18.41 33.67 -58.64
N ASP A 77 -18.53 34.89 -59.17
CA ASP A 77 -17.93 36.10 -58.59
C ASP A 77 -18.46 36.37 -57.17
N LEU A 78 -19.77 36.16 -56.96
CA LEU A 78 -20.40 36.30 -55.65
C LEU A 78 -19.88 35.25 -54.65
N ALA A 79 -19.76 34.00 -55.08
CA ALA A 79 -19.22 32.91 -54.27
C ALA A 79 -17.75 33.16 -53.86
N GLU A 80 -16.95 33.72 -54.76
CA GLU A 80 -15.57 34.14 -54.49
C GLU A 80 -15.53 35.27 -53.45
N LEU A 81 -16.37 36.29 -53.60
CA LEU A 81 -16.46 37.40 -52.64
C LEU A 81 -16.86 36.91 -51.23
N PHE A 82 -17.84 36.01 -51.14
CA PHE A 82 -18.23 35.40 -49.86
C PHE A 82 -17.14 34.52 -49.26
N ALA A 83 -16.38 33.79 -50.08
CA ALA A 83 -15.28 32.97 -49.61
C ALA A 83 -14.12 33.84 -49.06
N LEU A 84 -13.78 34.95 -49.74
CA LEU A 84 -12.79 35.91 -49.28
C LEU A 84 -13.20 36.58 -47.96
N TYR A 85 -14.43 37.11 -47.89
CA TYR A 85 -14.93 37.75 -46.69
C TYR A 85 -15.08 36.74 -45.52
N GLY A 86 -15.51 35.52 -45.82
CA GLY A 86 -15.58 34.43 -44.85
C GLY A 86 -14.20 34.04 -44.30
N GLN A 87 -13.17 34.01 -45.14
CA GLN A 87 -11.79 33.78 -44.71
C GLN A 87 -11.28 34.94 -43.82
N GLU A 88 -11.58 36.19 -44.17
CA GLU A 88 -11.18 37.35 -43.38
C GLU A 88 -11.81 37.31 -41.98
N ILE A 89 -13.12 37.06 -41.89
CA ILE A 89 -13.82 36.90 -40.59
C ILE A 89 -13.24 35.72 -39.80
N TYR A 90 -12.98 34.60 -40.46
CA TYR A 90 -12.38 33.44 -39.81
C TYR A 90 -11.00 33.77 -39.23
N ASN A 91 -10.13 34.40 -40.02
CA ASN A 91 -8.79 34.81 -39.59
C ASN A 91 -8.86 35.83 -38.45
N LEU A 92 -9.79 36.78 -38.50
CA LEU A 92 -10.01 37.75 -37.41
C LEU A 92 -10.45 37.04 -36.12
N SER A 93 -11.39 36.10 -36.22
CA SER A 93 -11.89 35.32 -35.09
C SER A 93 -10.79 34.44 -34.50
N LEU A 94 -9.98 33.80 -35.35
CA LEU A 94 -8.86 32.97 -34.94
C LEU A 94 -7.83 33.79 -34.17
N LYS A 95 -7.45 34.97 -34.68
CA LYS A 95 -6.55 35.91 -33.97
C LYS A 95 -7.11 36.35 -32.63
N ALA A 96 -8.42 36.63 -32.56
CA ALA A 96 -9.07 37.02 -31.32
C ALA A 96 -9.08 35.88 -30.29
N VAL A 97 -9.36 34.64 -30.71
CA VAL A 97 -9.30 33.46 -29.83
C VAL A 97 -7.88 33.19 -29.36
N GLN A 98 -6.89 33.34 -30.24
CA GLN A 98 -5.48 33.13 -29.91
C GLN A 98 -4.99 34.19 -28.90
N ALA A 99 -5.32 35.46 -29.11
CA ALA A 99 -5.01 36.53 -28.16
C ALA A 99 -5.71 36.33 -26.80
N ALA A 100 -6.97 35.88 -26.79
CA ALA A 100 -7.68 35.55 -25.56
C ALA A 100 -7.03 34.37 -24.83
N HIS A 101 -6.56 33.35 -25.56
CA HIS A 101 -5.86 32.20 -24.99
C HIS A 101 -4.52 32.62 -24.37
N GLU A 102 -3.73 33.44 -25.06
CA GLU A 102 -2.48 34.00 -24.53
C GLU A 102 -2.73 34.78 -23.24
N ALA A 103 -3.73 35.69 -23.23
CA ALA A 103 -4.08 36.47 -22.04
C ALA A 103 -4.54 35.60 -20.86
N ILE A 104 -5.31 34.52 -21.13
CA ILE A 104 -5.72 33.57 -20.09
C ILE A 104 -4.49 32.82 -19.55
N SER A 105 -3.59 32.38 -20.42
CA SER A 105 -2.36 31.66 -20.04
C SER A 105 -1.44 32.51 -19.17
N ASP A 106 -1.29 33.80 -19.52
CA ASP A 106 -0.54 34.77 -18.73
C ASP A 106 -1.18 34.96 -17.34
N ASN A 107 -2.51 35.09 -17.27
CA ASN A 107 -3.23 35.21 -16.01
C ASN A 107 -3.09 33.97 -15.13
N ILE A 108 -3.14 32.76 -15.71
CA ILE A 108 -2.92 31.50 -15.00
C ILE A 108 -1.51 31.47 -14.42
N SER A 109 -0.51 31.84 -15.22
CA SER A 109 0.89 31.87 -14.81
C SER A 109 1.13 32.87 -13.67
N ALA A 110 0.55 34.08 -13.78
CA ALA A 110 0.60 35.09 -12.73
C ALA A 110 -0.07 34.62 -11.42
N PHE A 111 -1.24 33.97 -11.54
CA PHE A 111 -1.94 33.40 -10.39
C PHE A 111 -1.11 32.31 -9.71
N HIS A 112 -0.48 31.40 -10.47
CA HIS A 112 0.40 30.38 -9.92
C HIS A 112 1.58 30.99 -9.17
N ALA A 113 2.23 32.02 -9.74
CA ALA A 113 3.33 32.72 -9.08
C ALA A 113 2.87 33.37 -7.76
N GLN A 114 1.70 34.00 -7.75
CA GLN A 114 1.12 34.62 -6.55
C GLN A 114 0.75 33.57 -5.49
N ALA A 115 0.16 32.45 -5.89
CA ALA A 115 -0.20 31.36 -4.99
C ALA A 115 1.05 30.74 -4.35
N ALA A 116 2.10 30.49 -5.15
CA ALA A 116 3.37 29.98 -4.66
C ALA A 116 4.02 30.95 -3.66
N SER A 117 4.06 32.25 -3.98
CA SER A 117 4.58 33.29 -3.08
C SER A 117 3.80 33.36 -1.77
N THR A 118 2.47 33.31 -1.83
CA THR A 118 1.59 33.37 -0.64
C THR A 118 1.75 32.14 0.24
N SER A 119 1.86 30.96 -0.37
CA SER A 119 2.13 29.70 0.34
C SER A 119 3.48 29.75 1.06
N ALA A 120 4.53 30.18 0.36
CA ALA A 120 5.86 30.35 0.94
C ALA A 120 5.85 31.34 2.11
N HIS A 121 5.16 32.48 1.96
CA HIS A 121 5.01 33.46 3.04
C HIS A 121 4.27 32.88 4.26
N THR A 122 3.20 32.13 4.02
CA THR A 122 2.42 31.49 5.09
C THR A 122 3.24 30.44 5.82
N ALA A 123 4.05 29.65 5.10
CA ALA A 123 4.96 28.68 5.69
C ALA A 123 6.01 29.36 6.57
N LEU A 124 6.58 30.49 6.12
CA LEU A 124 7.49 31.29 6.93
C LEU A 124 6.81 31.82 8.19
N LEU A 125 5.59 32.37 8.07
CA LEU A 125 4.83 32.87 9.21
C LEU A 125 4.52 31.76 10.22
N TYR A 126 4.07 30.60 9.74
CA TYR A 126 3.79 29.44 10.58
C TYR A 126 5.06 28.99 11.32
N ASN A 127 6.19 28.87 10.63
CA ASN A 127 7.46 28.49 11.27
C ASN A 127 7.91 29.52 12.30
N ASN A 128 7.78 30.82 11.99
CA ASN A 128 8.14 31.91 12.89
C ASN A 128 7.23 32.04 14.11
N ILE A 129 5.99 31.56 14.04
CA ILE A 129 5.02 31.64 15.15
C ILE A 129 4.99 30.32 15.94
N SER A 130 4.84 29.19 15.25
CA SER A 130 4.65 27.88 15.86
C SER A 130 5.89 27.41 16.63
N TYR A 131 7.10 27.67 16.12
CA TYR A 131 8.31 27.28 16.82
C TYR A 131 8.48 27.99 18.17
N PRO A 132 8.48 29.34 18.27
CA PRO A 132 8.61 30.00 19.57
C PRO A 132 7.41 29.76 20.49
N LEU A 133 6.19 29.61 19.97
CA LEU A 133 5.04 29.25 20.82
C LEU A 133 5.15 27.84 21.38
N SER A 134 5.58 26.87 20.57
CA SER A 134 5.82 25.51 21.08
C SER A 134 7.00 25.46 22.07
N ALA A 135 8.05 26.23 21.83
CA ALA A 135 9.17 26.36 22.77
C ALA A 135 8.74 26.97 24.11
N THR A 136 7.93 28.03 24.10
CA THR A 136 7.43 28.67 25.33
C THR A 136 6.42 27.79 26.08
N LEU A 137 5.55 27.06 25.37
CA LEU A 137 4.64 26.07 25.98
C LEU A 137 5.39 24.91 26.65
N CYS A 138 6.54 24.52 26.13
CA CYS A 138 7.40 23.50 26.73
C CYS A 138 8.22 24.00 27.94
N GLN A 139 8.32 25.32 28.15
CA GLN A 139 9.06 25.92 29.27
C GLN A 139 8.15 26.44 30.39
N SER A 140 6.84 26.51 30.15
CA SER A 140 5.86 26.89 31.18
C SER A 140 5.65 25.76 32.19
N GLU A 141 5.73 26.05 33.48
CA GLU A 141 5.48 25.10 34.58
C GLU A 141 4.01 24.69 34.70
N THR A 142 3.08 25.49 34.14
CA THR A 142 1.62 25.28 34.22
C THR A 142 1.03 24.57 32.99
N PHE A 143 1.80 24.39 31.91
CA PHE A 143 1.37 23.79 30.64
C PHE A 143 2.31 22.62 30.26
N PRO A 144 2.11 21.84 29.16
CA PRO A 144 2.40 20.40 29.05
C PRO A 144 3.89 19.95 29.11
N SER A 145 4.82 20.83 29.49
CA SER A 145 6.19 20.49 29.90
C SER A 145 6.25 19.34 30.92
N ALA A 146 5.31 19.31 31.87
CA ALA A 146 5.16 18.24 32.85
C ALA A 146 4.84 16.88 32.19
N SER A 147 4.08 16.89 31.09
CA SER A 147 3.79 15.68 30.31
C SER A 147 5.02 15.21 29.56
N LEU A 148 5.75 16.09 28.86
CA LEU A 148 6.97 15.72 28.15
C LEU A 148 8.05 15.19 29.11
N ALA A 149 8.29 15.87 30.23
CA ALA A 149 9.22 15.42 31.26
C ALA A 149 8.83 14.06 31.84
N ARG A 150 7.52 13.79 32.04
CA ARG A 150 7.02 12.49 32.47
C ARG A 150 7.27 11.39 31.43
N HIS A 151 7.04 11.68 30.15
CA HIS A 151 7.32 10.74 29.07
C HIS A 151 8.82 10.44 28.94
N VAL A 152 9.67 11.47 29.00
CA VAL A 152 11.14 11.32 28.97
C VAL A 152 11.63 10.50 30.16
N ARG A 153 11.17 10.78 31.38
CA ARG A 153 11.52 9.98 32.56
C ARG A 153 11.05 8.52 32.42
N THR A 154 9.87 8.30 31.86
CA THR A 154 9.34 6.95 31.63
C THR A 154 10.19 6.19 30.61
N LEU A 155 10.59 6.83 29.52
CA LEU A 155 11.49 6.25 28.52
C LEU A 155 12.86 5.93 29.14
N HIS A 156 13.42 6.85 29.92
CA HIS A 156 14.69 6.65 30.59
C HIS A 156 14.64 5.47 31.57
N LYS A 157 13.54 5.34 32.33
CA LYS A 157 13.32 4.18 33.21
C LYS A 157 13.24 2.87 32.41
N ARG A 158 12.53 2.87 31.29
CA ARG A 158 12.43 1.67 30.41
C ARG A 158 13.77 1.30 29.80
N LEU A 159 14.56 2.28 29.38
CA LEU A 159 15.91 2.08 28.85
C LEU A 159 16.80 1.44 29.91
N SER A 160 16.82 1.99 31.12
CA SER A 160 17.62 1.46 32.23
C SER A 160 17.23 0.03 32.62
N VAL A 161 15.93 -0.31 32.59
CA VAL A 161 15.47 -1.68 32.81
C VAL A 161 15.95 -2.62 31.70
N ALA A 162 15.84 -2.21 30.43
CA ALA A 162 16.31 -3.02 29.30
C ALA A 162 17.83 -3.23 29.33
N GLU A 163 18.61 -2.22 29.72
CA GLU A 163 20.05 -2.32 29.91
C GLU A 163 20.40 -3.33 31.01
N ALA A 164 19.68 -3.29 32.14
CA ALA A 164 19.87 -4.25 33.23
C ALA A 164 19.51 -5.68 32.80
N GLU A 165 18.42 -5.87 32.04
CA GLU A 165 18.05 -7.17 31.49
C GLU A 165 19.09 -7.70 30.49
N LEU A 166 19.65 -6.83 29.65
CA LEU A 166 20.70 -7.20 28.70
C LEU A 166 21.99 -7.62 29.41
N ALA A 167 22.38 -6.90 30.46
CA ALA A 167 23.52 -7.29 31.31
C ALA A 167 23.30 -8.66 31.95
N ARG A 168 22.10 -8.90 32.50
CA ARG A 168 21.71 -10.18 33.10
C ARG A 168 21.78 -11.33 32.10
N LEU A 169 21.22 -11.14 30.90
CA LEU A 169 21.24 -12.15 29.82
C LEU A 169 22.66 -12.43 29.32
N ASN A 170 23.50 -11.40 29.24
CA ASN A 170 24.91 -11.56 28.87
C ASN A 170 25.69 -12.40 29.89
N ASP A 171 25.42 -12.22 31.19
CA ASP A 171 26.04 -13.03 32.24
C ASP A 171 25.52 -14.48 32.24
N GLU A 172 24.23 -14.69 31.95
CA GLU A 172 23.68 -16.03 31.72
C GLU A 172 24.34 -16.71 30.52
N TRP A 173 24.46 -16.00 29.40
CA TRP A 173 25.11 -16.52 28.20
C TRP A 173 26.57 -16.92 28.47
N LYS A 174 27.34 -16.08 29.18
CA LYS A 174 28.73 -16.41 29.57
C LYS A 174 28.80 -17.66 30.44
N ARG A 175 27.85 -17.83 31.37
CA ARG A 175 27.79 -19.03 32.23
C ARG A 175 27.50 -20.28 31.39
N CYS A 176 26.48 -20.24 30.53
CA CYS A 176 26.17 -21.34 29.63
C CYS A 176 27.34 -21.69 28.71
N ALA A 177 28.01 -20.69 28.15
CA ALA A 177 29.18 -20.89 27.29
C ALA A 177 30.35 -21.55 28.07
N ALA A 178 30.56 -21.17 29.33
CA ALA A 178 31.58 -21.79 30.18
C ALA A 178 31.22 -23.25 30.53
N GLU A 179 29.96 -23.52 30.88
CA GLU A 179 29.47 -24.87 31.14
C GLU A 179 29.58 -25.76 29.90
N GLU A 180 29.24 -25.25 28.72
CA GLU A 180 29.39 -25.97 27.45
C GLU A 180 30.87 -26.30 27.15
N ALA A 181 31.77 -25.32 27.31
CA ALA A 181 33.20 -25.55 27.17
C ALA A 181 33.72 -26.61 28.15
N GLN A 182 33.23 -26.60 29.39
CA GLN A 182 33.60 -27.60 30.39
C GLN A 182 33.11 -29.00 29.99
N ILE A 183 31.85 -29.15 29.59
CA ILE A 183 31.29 -30.43 29.14
C ILE A 183 32.05 -30.97 27.93
N LEU A 184 32.41 -30.11 26.97
CA LEU A 184 33.19 -30.51 25.80
C LEU A 184 34.61 -30.95 26.19
N SER A 185 35.25 -30.26 27.13
CA SER A 185 36.55 -30.64 27.67
C SER A 185 36.49 -31.97 28.41
N ASP A 186 35.49 -32.17 29.27
CA ASP A 186 35.28 -33.41 30.03
C ASP A 186 34.98 -34.59 29.09
N ARG A 187 34.22 -34.36 28.00
CA ARG A 187 33.98 -35.37 26.97
C ARG A 187 35.26 -35.74 26.22
N ALA A 188 36.07 -34.74 25.85
CA ALA A 188 37.36 -34.98 25.19
C ALA A 188 38.34 -35.72 26.10
N GLY A 189 38.37 -35.41 27.40
CA GLY A 189 39.17 -36.12 28.40
C GLY A 189 38.66 -37.54 28.68
N ALA A 190 37.35 -37.75 28.79
CA ALA A 190 36.75 -39.07 29.03
C ALA A 190 36.91 -40.02 27.83
N SER A 191 37.01 -39.51 26.60
CA SER A 191 37.36 -40.32 25.42
C SER A 191 38.82 -40.76 25.37
N ALA A 192 39.71 -40.18 26.17
CA ALA A 192 41.11 -40.61 26.25
C ALA A 192 41.34 -41.75 27.28
N GLU A 193 40.41 -41.99 28.21
CA GLU A 193 40.60 -42.93 29.34
C GLU A 193 39.66 -44.15 29.38
N LYS A 194 38.87 -44.46 28.34
CA LYS A 194 38.04 -45.69 28.31
C LYS A 194 38.19 -46.53 27.05
N GLU A 195 39.17 -47.43 27.08
CA GLU A 195 39.15 -48.71 26.34
C GLU A 195 38.05 -49.67 26.89
N ASP A 196 36.78 -49.26 26.87
CA ASP A 196 35.64 -50.18 27.14
C ASP A 196 34.46 -49.96 26.16
N GLY A 197 34.79 -49.63 24.91
CA GLY A 197 33.83 -49.58 23.79
C GLY A 197 33.29 -50.95 23.36
N GLY A 198 33.91 -52.04 23.82
CA GLY A 198 33.53 -53.42 23.46
C GLY A 198 32.32 -53.94 24.25
N ALA A 199 32.27 -53.72 25.56
CA ALA A 199 31.20 -54.25 26.41
C ALA A 199 29.86 -53.53 26.20
N THR A 200 29.91 -52.22 25.93
CA THR A 200 28.73 -51.40 25.65
C THR A 200 28.12 -51.74 24.29
N LYS A 201 28.95 -51.95 23.27
CA LYS A 201 28.50 -52.38 21.93
C LYS A 201 27.84 -53.76 21.96
N LYS A 202 28.42 -54.73 22.68
CA LYS A 202 27.85 -56.08 22.81
C LYS A 202 26.48 -56.08 23.49
N LYS A 203 26.29 -55.27 24.53
CA LYS A 203 24.98 -55.11 25.20
C LYS A 203 23.93 -54.46 24.30
N MET A 204 24.35 -53.50 23.48
CA MET A 204 23.47 -52.86 22.50
C MET A 204 23.01 -53.86 21.43
N GLU A 205 23.93 -54.67 20.91
CA GLU A 205 23.62 -55.72 19.92
C GLU A 205 22.68 -56.79 20.48
N GLU A 206 22.88 -57.21 21.74
CA GLU A 206 21.99 -58.16 22.42
C GLU A 206 20.58 -57.58 22.64
N LEU A 207 20.48 -56.29 22.97
CA LEU A 207 19.19 -55.62 23.13
C LEU A 207 18.43 -55.52 21.81
N VAL A 208 19.13 -55.17 20.71
CA VAL A 208 18.54 -55.10 19.37
C VAL A 208 18.03 -56.48 18.93
N ALA A 209 18.84 -57.53 19.09
CA ALA A 209 18.43 -58.89 18.77
C ALA A 209 17.19 -59.33 19.55
N ARG A 210 17.07 -58.93 20.82
CA ARG A 210 15.89 -59.24 21.65
C ARG A 210 14.64 -58.48 21.20
N ILE A 211 14.79 -57.24 20.74
CA ILE A 211 13.68 -56.45 20.19
C ILE A 211 13.19 -57.10 18.89
N ASP A 212 14.10 -57.48 18.00
CA ASP A 212 13.76 -58.11 16.72
C ASP A 212 13.02 -59.44 16.92
N ASP A 213 13.46 -60.27 17.87
CA ASP A 213 12.79 -61.52 18.24
C ASP A 213 11.35 -61.29 18.79
N ILE A 214 11.15 -60.24 19.60
CA ILE A 214 9.81 -59.88 20.08
C ILE A 214 8.93 -59.42 18.93
N VAL A 215 9.45 -58.57 18.03
CA VAL A 215 8.71 -58.08 16.87
C VAL A 215 8.31 -59.26 15.98
N GLN A 216 9.23 -60.14 15.65
CA GLN A 216 8.96 -61.30 14.80
C GLN A 216 7.91 -62.24 15.42
N ARG A 217 7.99 -62.51 16.72
CA ARG A 217 6.99 -63.32 17.43
C ARG A 217 5.59 -62.68 17.35
N ARG A 218 5.50 -61.37 17.63
CA ARG A 218 4.21 -60.65 17.62
C ARG A 218 3.62 -60.54 16.21
N THR A 219 4.46 -60.36 15.19
CA THR A 219 4.01 -60.38 13.80
C THR A 219 3.44 -61.75 13.41
N GLY A 220 4.11 -62.85 13.80
CA GLY A 220 3.60 -64.20 13.56
C GLY A 220 2.24 -64.47 14.24
N GLU A 221 2.07 -64.05 15.49
CA GLU A 221 0.78 -64.17 16.20
C GLU A 221 -0.35 -63.38 15.50
N ILE A 222 -0.04 -62.21 14.93
CA ILE A 222 -1.01 -61.40 14.18
C ILE A 222 -1.39 -62.08 12.85
N GLU A 223 -0.42 -62.66 12.15
CA GLU A 223 -0.66 -63.39 10.89
C GLU A 223 -1.53 -64.63 11.11
N GLU A 224 -1.28 -65.39 12.18
CA GLU A 224 -2.10 -66.55 12.57
C GLU A 224 -3.53 -66.13 12.88
N LEU A 225 -3.72 -65.09 13.70
CA LEU A 225 -5.05 -64.56 14.02
C LEU A 225 -5.80 -64.06 12.77
N ASN A 226 -5.08 -63.45 11.84
CA ASN A 226 -5.66 -62.95 10.59
C ASN A 226 -6.11 -64.11 9.69
N GLU A 227 -5.35 -65.20 9.63
CA GLU A 227 -5.75 -66.40 8.89
C GLU A 227 -7.00 -67.05 9.50
N GLU A 228 -7.04 -67.20 10.84
CA GLU A 228 -8.23 -67.69 11.55
C GLU A 228 -9.46 -66.81 11.27
N TYR A 229 -9.30 -65.48 11.25
CA TYR A 229 -10.39 -64.57 10.95
C TYR A 229 -10.89 -64.70 9.51
N ARG A 230 -9.98 -64.90 8.55
CA ARG A 230 -10.34 -65.14 7.14
C ARG A 230 -11.10 -66.45 6.99
N ASP A 231 -10.66 -67.51 7.65
CA ASP A 231 -11.35 -68.80 7.65
C ASP A 231 -12.74 -68.69 8.25
N LEU A 232 -12.89 -67.96 9.35
CA LEU A 232 -14.19 -67.73 9.99
C LEU A 232 -15.14 -66.95 9.07
N LEU A 233 -14.65 -65.88 8.42
CA LEU A 233 -15.43 -65.10 7.46
C LEU A 233 -15.85 -65.94 6.25
N TRP A 234 -14.94 -66.79 5.75
CA TRP A 234 -15.25 -67.66 4.63
C TRP A 234 -16.30 -68.71 5.00
N ALA A 235 -16.18 -69.31 6.19
CA ALA A 235 -17.15 -70.25 6.73
C ALA A 235 -18.54 -69.60 6.92
N GLU A 236 -18.61 -68.41 7.50
CA GLU A 236 -19.88 -67.69 7.71
C GLU A 236 -20.50 -67.22 6.39
N SER A 237 -19.68 -66.74 5.45
CA SER A 237 -20.13 -66.38 4.10
C SER A 237 -20.72 -67.58 3.36
N ASN A 238 -20.08 -68.75 3.44
CA ASN A 238 -20.60 -69.98 2.86
C ASN A 238 -21.89 -70.44 3.55
N ARG A 239 -21.97 -70.33 4.88
CA ARG A 239 -23.18 -70.62 5.65
C ARG A 239 -24.34 -69.74 5.20
N MET A 240 -24.10 -68.43 5.04
CA MET A 240 -25.12 -67.48 4.56
C MET A 240 -25.56 -67.80 3.12
N MET A 241 -24.62 -68.15 2.23
CA MET A 241 -24.94 -68.54 0.85
C MET A 241 -25.78 -69.83 0.81
N GLN A 242 -25.45 -70.82 1.65
CA GLN A 242 -26.23 -72.06 1.77
C GLN A 242 -27.64 -71.79 2.31
N ALA A 243 -27.78 -70.91 3.32
CA ALA A 243 -29.09 -70.53 3.84
C ALA A 243 -29.95 -69.81 2.78
N MET A 244 -29.34 -68.98 1.94
CA MET A 244 -30.04 -68.26 0.86
C MET A 244 -30.45 -69.15 -0.32
N MET A 245 -29.76 -70.29 -0.55
CA MET A 245 -30.13 -71.28 -1.56
C MET A 245 -31.15 -72.31 -1.06
N ALA A 246 -31.48 -72.31 0.24
CA ALA A 246 -32.43 -73.23 0.86
C ALA A 246 -33.84 -72.62 1.06
N ASP A 247 -34.02 -71.32 0.77
CA ASP A 247 -35.31 -70.62 0.63
C ASP A 247 -35.67 -70.45 -0.87
#